data_AF-A0A0H2UUM7-F1
#
_entry.id   AF-A0A0H2UUM7-F1
#
_cell.length_a   1.000
_cell.length_b   1.000
_cell.length_c   1.000
_cell.angle_alpha   90.00
_cell.angle_beta   90.00
_cell.angle_gamma   90.00
#
_symmetry.space_group_name_H-M   'P 1'
#
loop_
_entity.id
_entity.type
_entity.pdbx_description
1 polymer ?
#
loop_
_entity_poly.entity_id
_entity_poly.type
_entity_poly.pdbx_seq_one_letter_code
_entity_poly.pdbx_strand_id
1 'polypeptide(L)'
;MHGKKINVNPDVIGDFRDMPFESNSFNLVVFDPPHLKYVGQNSIMKAQYGQLDKENWKEDISKGFEECMRVLKVGGTLVFKWSDCQVNVREVLSAIPFKPLFGQQRGTTHWMTFVKFELTGDGG
;
A
#
# COMPACT_ATOMS: atom_id res chain seq x y z
N MET A 1 -17.31 -5.20 -28.96
CA MET A 1 -16.52 -5.88 -27.92
C MET A 1 -15.04 -5.75 -28.27
N HIS A 2 -14.35 -4.73 -27.74
CA HIS A 2 -12.89 -4.66 -27.84
C HIS A 2 -12.31 -5.39 -26.63
N GLY A 3 -11.83 -6.62 -26.84
CA GLY A 3 -11.17 -7.42 -25.83
C GLY A 3 -9.81 -6.82 -25.48
N LYS A 4 -9.78 -5.86 -24.55
CA LYS A 4 -8.53 -5.46 -23.89
C LYS A 4 -8.04 -6.67 -23.10
N LYS A 5 -7.06 -7.39 -23.64
CA LYS A 5 -6.28 -8.36 -22.86
C LYS A 5 -5.52 -7.58 -21.80
N ILE A 6 -5.84 -7.84 -20.54
CA ILE A 6 -5.06 -7.36 -19.41
C ILE A 6 -3.77 -8.20 -19.41
N ASN A 7 -2.64 -7.57 -19.75
CA ASN A 7 -1.34 -8.22 -19.66
C ASN A 7 -0.64 -7.71 -18.39
N VAL A 8 -0.59 -8.55 -17.36
CA VAL A 8 0.09 -8.28 -16.08
C VAL A 8 1.28 -9.22 -16.03
N ASN A 9 2.49 -8.66 -16.05
CA ASN A 9 3.75 -9.42 -16.08
C ASN A 9 4.67 -8.92 -14.96
N PRO A 10 4.44 -9.33 -13.70
CA PRO A 10 5.24 -8.89 -12.57
C PRO A 10 6.60 -9.62 -12.56
N ASP A 11 7.65 -8.92 -12.13
CA ASP A 11 8.97 -9.55 -11.94
C ASP A 11 8.97 -10.58 -10.81
N VAL A 12 8.10 -10.37 -9.81
CA VAL A 12 7.92 -11.24 -8.64
C VAL A 12 6.44 -11.47 -8.40
N ILE A 13 6.06 -12.72 -8.20
CA ILE A 13 4.72 -13.11 -7.72
C ILE A 13 4.83 -13.34 -6.21
N GLY A 14 4.07 -12.60 -5.41
CA GLY A 14 4.13 -12.70 -3.94
C GLY A 14 2.93 -12.05 -3.24
N ASP A 15 2.81 -12.35 -1.95
CA ASP A 15 1.85 -11.71 -1.06
C ASP A 15 2.48 -10.43 -0.48
N PHE A 16 1.83 -9.29 -0.61
CA PHE A 16 2.40 -8.04 -0.08
C PHE A 16 2.43 -8.00 1.45
N ARG A 17 1.72 -8.92 2.12
CA ARG A 17 1.70 -9.12 3.58
C ARG A 17 2.86 -10.00 4.07
N ASP A 18 3.59 -10.63 3.16
CA ASP A 18 4.76 -11.47 3.42
C ASP A 18 5.67 -11.46 2.18
N MET A 19 6.41 -10.36 2.01
CA MET A 19 7.18 -10.14 0.79
C MET A 19 8.45 -10.99 0.79
N PRO A 20 8.82 -11.63 -0.34
CA PRO A 20 9.99 -12.50 -0.45
C PRO A 20 11.30 -11.71 -0.61
N PHE A 21 11.48 -10.67 0.21
CA PHE A 21 12.67 -9.83 0.25
C PHE A 21 13.22 -9.76 1.66
N GLU A 22 14.53 -9.63 1.78
CA GLU A 22 15.21 -9.45 3.06
C GLU A 22 14.88 -8.09 3.68
N SER A 23 15.01 -8.01 4.99
CA SER A 23 14.90 -6.74 5.72
C SER A 23 15.94 -5.74 5.23
N ASN A 24 15.60 -4.45 5.16
CA ASN A 24 16.51 -3.39 4.73
C ASN A 24 17.14 -3.60 3.33
N SER A 25 16.38 -4.14 2.38
CA SER A 25 16.81 -4.35 1.01
C SER A 25 16.76 -3.08 0.15
N PHE A 26 15.74 -2.23 0.35
CA PHE A 26 15.44 -1.13 -0.57
C PHE A 26 15.65 0.26 0.06
N ASN A 27 16.06 1.23 -0.75
CA ASN A 27 16.15 2.63 -0.33
C ASN A 27 14.83 3.40 -0.52
N LEU A 28 13.97 2.93 -1.43
CA LEU A 28 12.66 3.48 -1.74
C LEU A 28 11.66 2.34 -1.94
N VAL A 29 10.49 2.46 -1.33
CA VAL A 29 9.33 1.59 -1.59
C VAL A 29 8.17 2.48 -2.02
N VAL A 30 7.44 2.07 -3.06
CA VAL A 30 6.16 2.69 -3.45
C VAL A 30 5.06 1.67 -3.23
N PHE A 31 4.13 1.98 -2.33
CA PHE A 31 3.01 1.11 -2.00
C PHE A 31 1.71 1.70 -2.54
N ASP A 32 1.10 1.00 -3.50
CA ASP A 32 -0.18 1.36 -4.13
C ASP A 32 -1.11 0.14 -4.12
N PRO A 33 -1.62 -0.26 -2.93
CA PRO A 33 -2.47 -1.43 -2.79
C PRO A 33 -3.86 -1.20 -3.42
N PRO A 34 -4.65 -2.29 -3.60
CA PRO A 34 -6.06 -2.15 -3.92
C PRO A 34 -6.74 -1.21 -2.90
N HIS A 35 -7.62 -0.32 -3.37
CA HIS A 35 -8.30 0.68 -2.51
C HIS A 35 -9.83 0.62 -2.65
N LEU A 36 -10.35 -0.30 -3.46
CA LEU A 36 -11.78 -0.47 -3.68
C LEU A 36 -12.29 -1.65 -2.86
N LYS A 37 -13.29 -1.41 -2.02
CA LYS A 37 -14.01 -2.43 -1.23
C LYS A 37 -15.17 -3.04 -2.01
N TYR A 38 -15.78 -2.26 -2.89
CA TYR A 38 -16.88 -2.68 -3.75
C TYR A 38 -16.49 -2.46 -5.21
N VAL A 39 -16.33 -3.56 -5.95
CA VAL A 39 -16.03 -3.53 -7.38
C VAL A 39 -17.03 -4.43 -8.09
N GLY A 40 -17.60 -3.96 -9.21
CA GLY A 40 -18.49 -4.78 -10.03
C GLY A 40 -17.80 -6.07 -10.47
N GLN A 41 -18.52 -7.20 -10.46
CA GLN A 41 -17.94 -8.54 -10.67
C GLN A 41 -17.19 -8.68 -12.01
N ASN A 42 -17.56 -7.91 -13.03
CA ASN A 42 -16.95 -7.92 -14.37
C ASN A 42 -16.07 -6.68 -14.64
N SER A 43 -15.62 -5.95 -13.61
CA SER A 43 -14.84 -4.75 -13.83
C SER A 43 -13.38 -5.08 -14.24
N ILE A 44 -12.92 -4.41 -15.29
CA ILE A 44 -11.52 -4.44 -15.73
C ILE A 44 -10.58 -3.99 -14.60
N MET A 45 -11.03 -3.06 -13.74
CA MET A 45 -10.24 -2.59 -12.61
C MET A 45 -9.96 -3.68 -11.57
N LYS A 46 -10.93 -4.56 -11.28
CA LYS A 46 -10.71 -5.69 -10.37
C LYS A 46 -9.66 -6.65 -10.93
N ALA A 47 -9.74 -6.92 -12.23
CA ALA A 47 -8.81 -7.83 -12.89
C ALA A 47 -7.40 -7.24 -13.04
N GLN A 48 -7.25 -5.91 -13.11
CA GLN A 48 -5.96 -5.23 -13.21
C GLN A 48 -5.32 -4.93 -11.85
N TYR A 49 -6.12 -4.53 -10.87
CA TYR A 49 -5.63 -3.88 -9.65
C TYR A 49 -6.15 -4.52 -8.35
N GLY A 50 -6.90 -5.63 -8.45
CA GLY A 50 -7.44 -6.33 -7.29
C GLY A 50 -8.58 -5.58 -6.59
N GLN A 51 -8.91 -6.04 -5.39
CA GLN A 51 -9.97 -5.52 -4.53
C GLN A 51 -9.55 -5.73 -3.07
N LEU A 52 -9.93 -4.80 -2.19
CA LEU A 52 -9.78 -5.00 -0.75
C LEU A 52 -10.69 -6.13 -0.27
N ASP A 53 -10.19 -6.91 0.67
CA ASP A 53 -11.04 -7.85 1.40
C ASP A 53 -12.15 -7.08 2.16
N LYS A 54 -13.37 -7.61 2.19
CA LYS A 54 -14.49 -6.86 2.77
C LYS A 54 -14.41 -6.79 4.29
N GLU A 55 -13.80 -7.78 4.91
CA GLU A 55 -13.79 -7.97 6.36
C GLU A 55 -12.41 -7.62 6.92
N ASN A 56 -11.33 -8.05 6.25
CA ASN A 56 -9.99 -8.05 6.82
C ASN A 56 -9.03 -7.02 6.22
N TRP A 57 -9.50 -6.14 5.32
CA TRP A 57 -8.61 -5.21 4.61
C TRP A 57 -7.75 -4.33 5.53
N LYS A 58 -8.23 -3.96 6.72
CA LYS A 58 -7.44 -3.15 7.66
C LYS A 58 -6.19 -3.90 8.10
N GLU A 59 -6.35 -5.18 8.43
CA GLU A 59 -5.26 -6.05 8.82
C GLU A 59 -4.30 -6.29 7.65
N ASP A 60 -4.84 -6.55 6.46
CA ASP A 60 -4.02 -6.71 5.25
C ASP A 60 -3.17 -5.47 4.97
N ILE A 61 -3.78 -4.27 5.01
CA ILE A 61 -3.05 -3.01 4.82
C ILE A 61 -2.02 -2.80 5.93
N SER A 62 -2.36 -3.05 7.20
CA SER A 62 -1.40 -2.92 8.32
C SER A 62 -0.17 -3.80 8.10
N LYS A 63 -0.38 -5.09 7.83
CA LYS A 63 0.68 -6.07 7.56
C LYS A 63 1.51 -5.69 6.33
N GLY A 64 0.84 -5.27 5.25
CA GLY A 64 1.51 -4.79 4.05
C GLY A 64 2.40 -3.57 4.30
N PHE A 65 1.94 -2.65 5.15
CA PHE A 65 2.70 -1.46 5.51
C PHE A 65 3.89 -1.80 6.40
N GLU A 66 3.72 -2.72 7.35
CA GLU A 66 4.81 -3.28 8.16
C GLU A 66 5.86 -3.97 7.29
N GLU A 67 5.45 -4.76 6.30
CA GLU A 67 6.35 -5.39 5.33
C GLU A 67 7.11 -4.36 4.50
N CYS A 68 6.42 -3.32 4.01
CA CYS A 68 7.07 -2.20 3.32
C CYS A 68 8.14 -1.55 4.20
N MET A 69 7.86 -1.35 5.49
CA MET A 69 8.83 -0.82 6.45
C MET A 69 9.94 -1.82 6.78
N ARG A 70 9.66 -3.12 6.83
CA ARG A 70 10.66 -4.18 7.06
C ARG A 70 11.71 -4.19 5.95
N VAL A 71 11.27 -4.22 4.69
CA VAL A 71 12.17 -4.29 3.52
C VAL A 71 12.86 -2.96 3.21
N LEU A 72 12.34 -1.84 3.72
CA LEU A 72 12.96 -0.53 3.58
C LEU A 72 14.19 -0.41 4.50
N LYS A 73 15.28 0.17 4.00
CA LYS A 73 16.47 0.52 4.80
C LYS A 73 16.14 1.63 5.79
N VAL A 74 16.85 1.66 6.91
CA VAL A 74 16.87 2.83 7.80
C VAL A 74 17.25 4.08 6.99
N GLY A 75 16.53 5.18 7.21
CA GLY A 75 16.64 6.42 6.43
C GLY A 75 16.02 6.34 5.04
N GLY A 76 15.52 5.18 4.63
CA GLY A 76 14.80 4.98 3.37
C GLY A 76 13.42 5.62 3.40
N THR A 77 12.84 5.79 2.21
CA THR A 77 11.53 6.42 2.01
C THR A 77 10.47 5.42 1.57
N LEU A 78 9.29 5.47 2.18
CA LEU A 78 8.09 4.81 1.69
C LEU A 78 7.11 5.87 1.16
N VAL A 79 6.66 5.69 -0.07
CA VAL A 79 5.60 6.50 -0.68
C VAL A 79 4.34 5.65 -0.74
N PHE A 80 3.29 6.07 -0.05
CA PHE A 80 1.99 5.41 -0.04
C PHE A 80 0.99 6.18 -0.90
N LYS A 81 0.41 5.52 -1.89
CA LYS A 81 -0.69 6.04 -2.70
C LYS A 81 -2.01 5.46 -2.20
N TRP A 82 -3.00 6.33 -2.01
CA TRP A 82 -4.36 5.92 -1.67
C TRP A 82 -5.39 6.74 -2.43
N SER A 83 -6.48 6.11 -2.86
CA SER A 83 -7.67 6.85 -3.29
C SER A 83 -8.77 6.72 -2.24
N ASP A 84 -9.28 7.85 -1.74
CA ASP A 84 -10.30 7.88 -0.69
C ASP A 84 -11.75 7.79 -1.19
N CYS A 85 -11.93 7.34 -2.44
CA CYS A 85 -13.23 7.28 -3.11
C CYS A 85 -14.25 6.34 -2.45
N GLN A 86 -13.79 5.31 -1.72
CA GLN A 86 -14.67 4.39 -0.98
C GLN A 86 -14.29 4.28 0.49
N VAL A 87 -12.99 4.31 0.80
CA VAL A 87 -12.46 4.23 2.16
C VAL A 87 -11.71 5.52 2.44
N ASN A 88 -12.18 6.29 3.42
CA ASN A 88 -11.60 7.59 3.73
C ASN A 88 -10.12 7.47 4.11
N VAL A 89 -9.30 8.47 3.74
CA VAL A 89 -7.87 8.47 4.07
C VAL A 89 -7.61 8.36 5.58
N ARG A 90 -8.46 8.94 6.43
CA ARG A 90 -8.34 8.82 7.90
C ARG A 90 -8.59 7.40 8.37
N GLU A 91 -9.48 6.67 7.70
CA GLU A 91 -9.80 5.29 8.07
C GLU A 91 -8.65 4.36 7.71
N VAL A 92 -8.05 4.48 6.52
CA VAL A 92 -6.88 3.66 6.16
C VAL A 92 -5.67 3.99 7.04
N LEU A 93 -5.45 5.28 7.35
CA LEU A 93 -4.38 5.70 8.26
C LEU A 93 -4.59 5.20 9.70
N SER A 94 -5.84 4.97 10.14
CA SER A 94 -6.09 4.36 11.46
C SER A 94 -5.64 2.90 11.55
N ALA A 95 -5.44 2.23 10.42
CA ALA A 95 -4.91 0.87 10.36
C ALA A 95 -3.37 0.83 10.21
N ILE A 96 -2.71 1.99 10.07
CA ILE A 96 -1.26 2.05 9.82
C ILE A 96 -0.59 2.63 11.08
N PRO A 97 0.34 1.92 11.74
CA PRO A 97 0.97 2.39 12.97
C PRO A 97 2.05 3.47 12.74
N PHE A 98 2.22 3.93 11.51
CA PHE A 98 3.20 4.93 11.10
C PHE A 98 2.52 6.24 10.71
N LYS A 99 3.20 7.36 10.97
CA LYS A 99 2.70 8.70 10.62
C LYS A 99 3.41 9.21 9.35
N PRO A 100 2.67 9.78 8.38
CA PRO A 100 3.31 10.41 7.23
C PRO A 100 4.05 11.68 7.66
N LEU A 101 5.19 11.95 7.02
CA LEU A 101 5.93 13.19 7.19
C LEU A 101 5.22 14.36 6.49
N PHE A 102 4.78 14.12 5.27
CA PHE A 102 4.03 15.07 4.46
C PHE A 102 3.29 14.30 3.36
N GLY A 103 2.44 15.01 2.63
CA GLY A 103 1.74 14.44 1.49
C GLY A 103 1.10 15.50 0.62
N GLN A 104 0.51 15.04 -0.47
CA GLN A 104 -0.22 15.84 -1.42
C GLN A 104 -1.54 15.14 -1.77
N GLN A 105 -2.60 15.93 -1.92
CA GLN A 105 -3.89 15.45 -2.37
C GLN A 105 -4.26 16.13 -3.69
N ARG A 106 -4.70 15.34 -4.67
CA ARG A 106 -5.34 15.82 -5.90
C ARG A 106 -6.65 15.06 -6.12
N GLY A 107 -7.77 15.75 -5.95
CA GLY A 107 -9.08 15.10 -5.96
C GLY A 107 -9.17 14.06 -4.85
N THR A 108 -9.53 12.83 -5.19
CA THR A 108 -9.60 11.70 -4.23
C THR A 108 -8.26 10.98 -4.06
N THR A 109 -7.22 11.33 -4.81
CA THR A 109 -5.92 10.66 -4.74
C THR A 109 -5.01 11.38 -3.75
N HIS A 110 -4.47 10.60 -2.80
CA HIS A 110 -3.52 11.00 -1.80
C HIS A 110 -2.18 10.30 -2.05
N TRP A 111 -1.11 11.09 -2.03
CA TRP A 111 0.26 10.59 -1.96
C TRP A 111 0.84 11.02 -0.61
N MET A 112 1.32 10.05 0.15
CA MET A 112 1.84 10.28 1.50
C MET A 112 3.24 9.70 1.62
N THR A 113 4.15 10.45 2.22
CA THR A 113 5.56 10.10 2.33
C THR A 113 5.90 9.76 3.77
N PHE A 114 6.62 8.66 3.96
CA PHE A 114 7.07 8.14 5.25
C PHE A 114 8.57 7.85 5.18
N VAL A 115 9.24 7.88 6.33
CA VAL A 115 10.64 7.49 6.46
C VAL A 115 10.78 6.44 7.55
N LYS A 116 11.63 5.45 7.32
CA LYS A 116 12.01 4.49 8.35
C LYS A 116 13.10 5.11 9.23
N PHE A 117 12.78 5.35 10.50
CA PHE A 117 13.75 5.79 11.49
C PHE A 117 14.42 4.60 12.17
N GLU A 118 15.60 4.82 12.75
CA GLU A 118 16.17 3.85 13.68
C GLU A 118 15.24 3.73 14.88
N LEU A 119 15.06 2.51 15.36
CA LEU A 119 14.48 2.29 16.68
C LEU A 119 15.53 2.73 17.70
N THR A 120 15.58 4.02 18.00
CA THR A 120 16.28 4.48 19.20
C THR A 120 15.45 3.95 20.37
N GLY A 121 16.03 3.07 21.18
CA GLY A 121 15.42 2.66 22.44
C GLY A 121 14.97 3.92 23.18
N ASP A 122 13.69 3.92 23.57
CA ASP A 122 13.00 4.99 24.29
C ASP A 122 12.44 6.12 23.41
N GLY A 123 11.18 5.98 22.97
CA GLY A 123 10.34 7.15 22.64
C GLY A 123 9.34 6.98 21.51
N GLY A 124 8.18 6.40 21.82
CA GLY A 124 6.92 6.55 21.09
C GLY A 124 5.78 6.72 22.09
#